data_AF-A0A8X6NXH8-F1
#
_entry.id   AF-A0A8X6NXH8-F1
#
_cell.length_a   1.000
_cell.length_b   1.000
_cell.length_c   1.000
_cell.angle_alpha   90.00
_cell.angle_beta   90.00
_cell.angle_gamma   90.00
#
_symmetry.space_group_name_H-M   'P 1'
#
loop_
_entity.id
_entity.type
_entity.pdbx_description
1 polymer ?
#
loop_
_entity_poly.entity_id
_entity_poly.type
_entity_poly.pdbx_seq_one_letter_code
_entity_poly.pdbx_strand_id
1 'polypeptide(L)'
;MIFIHQVVPSITVALSLYATNTCGFVLRFVLKSKSFEIRKTLNQLIKLSNTLNPNGIIGNKYVRIYLTLFFISVITLLVPMSIIFFYQEWEKYKRTFAFPFYIPPEFQETSLAVVLVSIMFSVISGGAVCGIAMLLCDSTYITTSNIIKSYRESLIKKLKTQHLSSFIYNDIKILKAIVSSVEAIDEALNACALLSYCIFVCLIFITISVALSKESIFRTEVVICFVAINFITSLNMFYMVTTSGSGVYEEGEKLKKIGFECAGEVFVLNEKDKSFLALFLLLDNIKSVNLKMTGGGMFVIERTIFLTMTNAVVTYGVILYQFSAIPVPDIQAVTVASTVCNGWISRFGKPSVVITYQGSQFESNLFTELAHLLEIKRKRTTADNPACNGFVERCHRTLKTIITCHDNMPNTQ
;
A
#
# COMPACT_ATOMS: atom_id res chain seq x y z
N MET A 1 -18.88 -4.45 29.02
CA MET A 1 -17.44 -4.58 29.31
C MET A 1 -16.72 -4.78 27.98
N ILE A 2 -16.10 -3.73 27.45
CA ILE A 2 -15.54 -3.73 26.09
C ILE A 2 -14.13 -4.32 26.15
N PHE A 3 -13.92 -5.45 25.48
CA PHE A 3 -12.57 -5.97 25.33
C PHE A 3 -11.87 -5.21 24.21
N ILE A 4 -10.76 -4.51 24.53
CA ILE A 4 -10.00 -3.71 23.55
C ILE A 4 -9.53 -4.53 22.34
N HIS A 5 -9.26 -5.83 22.53
CA HIS A 5 -8.91 -6.74 21.43
C HIS A 5 -10.06 -7.04 20.44
N GLN A 6 -11.31 -6.72 20.80
CA GLN A 6 -12.46 -6.77 19.91
C GLN A 6 -12.62 -5.44 19.16
N VAL A 7 -12.38 -4.32 19.84
CA VAL A 7 -12.64 -2.97 19.31
C VAL A 7 -11.54 -2.42 18.41
N VAL A 8 -10.27 -2.68 18.72
CA VAL A 8 -9.14 -2.13 17.94
C VAL A 8 -9.15 -2.63 16.49
N PRO A 9 -9.33 -3.93 16.20
CA PRO A 9 -9.47 -4.39 14.82
C PRO A 9 -10.63 -3.71 14.09
N SER A 10 -11.80 -3.58 14.72
CA SER A 10 -13.01 -3.01 14.12
C SER A 10 -12.89 -1.52 13.81
N ILE A 11 -12.32 -0.73 14.72
CA ILE A 11 -12.01 0.69 14.47
C ILE A 11 -11.00 0.82 13.33
N THR A 12 -9.99 -0.04 13.29
CA THR A 12 -8.95 0.04 12.27
C THR A 12 -9.47 -0.36 10.89
N VAL A 13 -10.38 -1.35 10.83
CA VAL A 13 -11.14 -1.69 9.62
C VAL A 13 -11.93 -0.47 9.14
N ALA A 14 -12.68 0.20 10.02
CA ALA A 14 -13.47 1.37 9.66
C ALA A 14 -12.58 2.50 9.10
N LEU A 15 -11.50 2.86 9.81
CA LEU A 15 -10.57 3.91 9.38
C LEU A 15 -9.95 3.59 8.00
N SER A 16 -9.52 2.35 7.80
CA SER A 16 -8.89 1.91 6.55
C SER A 16 -9.89 1.87 5.39
N LEU A 17 -11.16 1.53 5.65
CA LEU A 17 -12.24 1.60 4.67
C LEU A 17 -12.53 3.06 4.26
N TYR A 18 -12.59 3.99 5.21
CA TYR A 18 -12.73 5.41 4.90
C TYR A 18 -11.55 5.93 4.08
N ALA A 19 -10.32 5.59 4.47
CA ALA A 19 -9.13 5.96 3.71
C ALA A 19 -9.17 5.43 2.28
N THR A 20 -9.58 4.17 2.09
CA THR A 20 -9.74 3.54 0.76
C THR A 20 -10.76 4.29 -0.09
N ASN A 21 -11.92 4.61 0.46
CA ASN A 21 -12.98 5.34 -0.25
C ASN A 21 -12.56 6.76 -0.61
N THR A 22 -11.92 7.48 0.32
CA THR A 22 -11.42 8.83 0.06
C THR A 22 -10.34 8.81 -1.01
N CYS A 23 -9.37 7.89 -0.94
CA CYS A 23 -8.36 7.73 -1.98
C CYS A 23 -8.99 7.39 -3.34
N GLY A 24 -9.98 6.49 -3.37
CA GLY A 24 -10.70 6.14 -4.60
C GLY A 24 -11.46 7.32 -5.20
N PHE A 25 -12.05 8.19 -4.37
CA PHE A 25 -12.71 9.41 -4.83
C PHE A 25 -11.69 10.43 -5.38
N VAL A 26 -10.61 10.68 -4.66
CA VAL A 26 -9.54 11.60 -5.11
C VAL A 26 -8.91 11.09 -6.40
N LEU A 27 -8.68 9.78 -6.52
CA LEU A 27 -8.10 9.17 -7.72
C LEU A 27 -8.97 9.40 -8.96
N ARG A 28 -10.30 9.35 -8.83
CA ARG A 28 -11.21 9.71 -9.93
C ARG A 28 -11.05 11.14 -10.37
N PHE A 29 -10.99 12.06 -9.40
CA PHE A 29 -10.82 13.47 -9.67
C PHE A 29 -9.49 13.73 -10.39
N VAL A 30 -8.40 13.11 -9.91
CA VAL A 30 -7.07 13.19 -10.52
C VAL A 30 -7.10 12.66 -11.95
N LEU A 31 -7.62 11.46 -12.19
CA LEU A 31 -7.70 10.88 -13.54
C LEU A 31 -8.52 11.74 -14.50
N LYS A 32 -9.63 12.34 -14.02
CA LYS A 32 -10.46 13.24 -14.82
C LYS A 32 -9.69 14.51 -15.18
N SER A 33 -9.07 15.14 -14.18
CA SER A 33 -8.31 16.39 -14.33
C SER A 33 -7.10 16.21 -15.25
N LYS A 34 -6.33 15.14 -15.06
CA LYS A 34 -5.12 14.82 -15.82
C LYS A 34 -5.39 14.08 -17.14
N SER A 35 -6.66 13.81 -17.50
CA SER A 35 -7.00 13.00 -18.66
C SER A 35 -6.45 13.54 -19.99
N PHE A 36 -6.32 14.86 -20.14
CA PHE A 36 -5.74 15.47 -21.34
C PHE A 36 -4.22 15.25 -21.38
N GLU A 37 -3.53 15.51 -20.27
CA GLU A 37 -2.08 15.31 -20.15
C GLU A 37 -1.71 13.84 -20.38
N ILE A 38 -2.40 12.92 -19.72
CA ILE A 38 -2.24 11.46 -19.89
C ILE A 38 -2.39 11.08 -21.38
N ARG A 39 -3.42 11.58 -22.07
CA ARG A 39 -3.62 11.28 -23.50
C ARG A 39 -2.50 11.85 -24.36
N LYS A 40 -2.03 13.07 -24.06
CA LYS A 40 -0.94 13.72 -24.78
C LYS A 40 0.37 12.94 -24.62
N THR A 41 0.71 12.53 -23.40
CA THR A 41 1.94 11.80 -23.09
C THR A 41 1.91 10.39 -23.68
N LEU A 42 0.78 9.69 -23.61
CA LEU A 42 0.59 8.41 -24.28
C LEU A 42 0.80 8.50 -25.79
N ASN A 43 0.23 9.52 -26.45
CA ASN A 43 0.41 9.71 -27.88
C ASN A 43 1.87 10.00 -28.26
N GLN A 44 2.60 10.74 -27.42
CA GLN A 44 4.04 10.95 -27.60
C GLN A 44 4.82 9.65 -27.43
N LEU A 45 4.50 8.87 -26.39
CA LEU A 45 5.12 7.59 -26.12
C LEU A 45 4.91 6.59 -27.27
N ILE A 46 3.70 6.53 -27.84
CA ILE A 46 3.39 5.66 -28.99
C ILE A 46 4.20 6.08 -30.22
N LYS A 47 4.30 7.38 -30.52
CA LYS A 47 5.12 7.88 -31.63
C LYS A 47 6.60 7.52 -31.45
N LEU A 48 7.10 7.67 -30.23
CA LEU A 48 8.48 7.32 -29.88
C LEU A 48 8.72 5.81 -30.01
N SER A 49 7.76 5.00 -29.53
CA SER A 49 7.80 3.54 -29.64
C SER A 49 7.83 3.08 -31.09
N ASN A 50 6.98 3.63 -31.96
CA ASN A 50 6.97 3.29 -33.39
C ASN A 50 8.30 3.62 -34.08
N THR A 51 9.01 4.64 -33.59
CA THR A 51 10.31 5.05 -34.15
C THR A 51 11.45 4.13 -33.69
N LEU A 52 11.45 3.73 -32.41
CA LEU A 52 12.56 2.99 -31.81
C LEU A 52 12.37 1.48 -31.80
N ASN A 53 11.12 1.01 -31.84
CA ASN A 53 10.76 -0.40 -31.78
C ASN A 53 9.56 -0.70 -32.69
N PRO A 54 9.72 -0.61 -34.03
CA PRO A 54 8.62 -0.73 -34.99
C PRO A 54 7.94 -2.11 -35.00
N ASN A 55 8.63 -3.15 -34.55
CA ASN A 55 8.11 -4.53 -34.47
C ASN A 55 7.74 -4.93 -33.03
N GLY A 56 7.90 -4.03 -32.06
CA GLY A 56 7.57 -4.27 -30.67
C GLY A 56 6.08 -4.15 -30.41
N ILE A 57 5.52 -5.08 -29.64
CA ILE A 57 4.13 -4.94 -29.16
C ILE A 57 4.11 -3.77 -28.18
N ILE A 58 3.34 -2.73 -28.51
CA ILE A 58 3.10 -1.59 -27.61
C ILE A 58 2.09 -2.04 -26.56
N GLY A 59 2.49 -1.94 -25.29
CA GLY A 59 1.67 -2.36 -24.17
C GLY A 59 1.84 -3.84 -23.82
N ASN A 60 1.30 -4.21 -22.66
CA ASN A 60 1.42 -5.54 -22.14
C ASN A 60 0.39 -6.47 -22.85
N LYS A 61 0.85 -7.58 -23.47
CA LYS A 61 -0.02 -8.56 -24.16
C LYS A 61 -1.15 -9.08 -23.25
N TYR A 62 -0.90 -9.03 -21.94
CA TYR A 62 -1.81 -9.47 -20.91
C TYR A 62 -2.78 -8.38 -20.41
N VAL A 63 -2.72 -7.13 -20.91
CA VAL A 63 -3.64 -6.05 -20.46
C VAL A 63 -5.10 -6.49 -20.56
N ARG A 64 -5.51 -7.10 -21.68
CA ARG A 64 -6.89 -7.58 -21.84
C ARG A 64 -7.24 -8.67 -20.83
N ILE A 65 -6.31 -9.58 -20.56
CA ILE A 65 -6.49 -10.65 -19.57
C ILE A 65 -6.59 -10.06 -18.17
N TYR A 66 -5.71 -9.14 -17.79
CA TYR A 66 -5.73 -8.47 -16.49
C TYR A 66 -6.99 -7.63 -16.31
N LEU A 67 -7.44 -6.93 -17.35
CA LEU A 67 -8.67 -6.14 -17.32
C LEU A 67 -9.89 -7.06 -17.16
N THR A 68 -9.95 -8.18 -17.87
CA THR A 68 -11.01 -9.18 -17.70
C THR A 68 -10.96 -9.83 -16.31
N LEU A 69 -9.79 -10.27 -15.83
CA LEU A 69 -9.63 -10.82 -14.48
C LEU A 69 -9.99 -9.80 -13.40
N PHE A 70 -9.66 -8.53 -13.61
CA PHE A 70 -10.00 -7.45 -12.69
C PHE A 70 -11.51 -7.22 -12.66
N PHE A 71 -12.18 -7.11 -13.80
CA PHE A 71 -13.64 -6.99 -13.85
C PHE A 71 -14.35 -8.23 -13.29
N ILE A 72 -13.85 -9.44 -13.58
CA ILE A 72 -14.34 -10.67 -12.94
C ILE A 72 -14.15 -10.56 -11.43
N SER A 73 -12.98 -10.16 -10.93
CA SER A 73 -12.75 -10.01 -9.48
C SER A 73 -13.74 -9.02 -8.87
N VAL A 74 -13.94 -7.85 -9.50
CA VAL A 74 -14.87 -6.81 -9.02
C VAL A 74 -16.31 -7.33 -9.00
N ILE A 75 -16.75 -8.06 -10.03
CA ILE A 75 -18.08 -8.67 -10.10
C ILE A 75 -18.25 -9.77 -9.05
N THR A 76 -17.24 -10.63 -8.90
CA THR A 76 -17.22 -11.72 -7.91
C THR A 76 -17.13 -11.18 -6.48
N LEU A 77 -16.59 -9.97 -6.29
CA LEU A 77 -16.60 -9.20 -5.03
C LEU A 77 -17.95 -8.52 -4.75
N LEU A 78 -18.66 -8.13 -5.81
CA LEU A 78 -19.92 -7.40 -5.75
C LEU A 78 -21.06 -8.24 -5.20
N VAL A 79 -21.14 -9.51 -5.64
CA VAL A 79 -22.22 -10.44 -5.31
C VAL A 79 -22.21 -10.85 -3.83
N PRO A 80 -21.08 -11.21 -3.20
CA PRO A 80 -21.04 -11.53 -1.78
C PRO A 80 -21.29 -10.31 -0.89
N MET A 81 -20.77 -9.13 -1.27
CA MET A 81 -20.99 -7.90 -0.49
C MET A 81 -22.46 -7.49 -0.52
N SER A 82 -23.15 -7.57 -1.66
CA SER A 82 -24.59 -7.30 -1.72
C SER A 82 -25.39 -8.34 -0.93
N ILE A 83 -24.99 -9.62 -0.93
CA ILE A 83 -25.63 -10.67 -0.12
C ILE A 83 -25.41 -10.42 1.38
N ILE A 84 -24.20 -10.09 1.83
CA ILE A 84 -23.91 -9.83 3.25
C ILE A 84 -24.67 -8.60 3.75
N PHE A 85 -24.60 -7.47 3.02
CA PHE A 85 -25.22 -6.21 3.44
C PHE A 85 -26.74 -6.24 3.41
N PHE A 86 -27.35 -6.89 2.41
CA PHE A 86 -28.81 -6.86 2.24
C PHE A 86 -29.54 -8.11 2.71
N TYR A 87 -28.88 -9.27 2.82
CA TYR A 87 -29.54 -10.53 3.19
C TYR A 87 -29.19 -11.03 4.59
N GLN A 88 -27.91 -11.02 4.98
CA GLN A 88 -27.48 -11.61 6.25
C GLN A 88 -27.59 -10.65 7.44
N GLU A 89 -27.22 -9.39 7.26
CA GLU A 89 -27.09 -8.43 8.37
C GLU A 89 -28.16 -7.32 8.34
N TRP A 90 -29.13 -7.39 7.43
CA TRP A 90 -30.17 -6.37 7.24
C TRP A 90 -30.92 -6.04 8.54
N GLU A 91 -31.39 -7.08 9.25
CA GLU A 91 -32.09 -6.95 10.52
C GLU A 91 -31.24 -6.29 11.61
N LYS A 92 -29.92 -6.53 11.58
CA LYS A 92 -28.99 -5.91 12.51
C LYS A 92 -28.75 -4.45 12.16
N TYR A 93 -28.53 -4.11 10.89
CA TYR A 93 -28.38 -2.73 10.45
C TYR A 93 -29.63 -1.91 10.75
N LYS A 94 -30.81 -2.47 10.50
CA LYS A 94 -32.10 -1.85 10.83
C LYS A 94 -32.22 -1.49 12.32
N ARG A 95 -31.69 -2.33 13.21
CA ARG A 95 -31.73 -2.10 14.67
C ARG A 95 -30.63 -1.19 15.19
N THR A 96 -29.48 -1.16 14.52
CA THR A 96 -28.27 -0.50 15.05
C THR A 96 -28.01 0.86 14.39
N PHE A 97 -28.53 1.09 13.18
CA PHE A 97 -28.24 2.30 12.41
C PHE A 97 -29.13 3.47 12.86
N ALA A 98 -28.53 4.46 13.51
CA ALA A 98 -29.19 5.71 13.87
C ALA A 98 -28.80 6.81 12.87
N PHE A 99 -29.80 7.52 12.34
CA PHE A 99 -29.56 8.69 11.52
C PHE A 99 -29.15 9.89 12.40
N PRO A 100 -28.18 10.71 11.97
CA PRO A 100 -27.76 11.90 12.71
C PRO A 100 -28.81 13.04 12.70
N PHE A 101 -29.91 12.85 11.97
CA PHE A 101 -31.04 13.76 11.88
C PHE A 101 -32.34 12.94 11.91
N TYR A 102 -33.42 13.58 12.33
CA TYR A 102 -34.73 12.93 12.41
C TYR A 102 -35.22 12.53 11.02
N ILE A 103 -35.51 11.25 10.83
CA ILE A 103 -36.19 10.70 9.65
C ILE A 103 -37.49 10.06 10.13
N PRO A 104 -38.65 10.40 9.51
CA PRO A 104 -39.91 9.78 9.86
C PRO A 104 -39.83 8.24 9.74
N PRO A 105 -40.44 7.48 10.66
CA PRO A 105 -40.30 6.02 10.72
C PRO A 105 -40.69 5.32 9.41
N GLU A 106 -41.67 5.86 8.68
CA GLU A 106 -42.10 5.38 7.37
C GLU A 106 -40.99 5.39 6.30
N PHE A 107 -40.00 6.29 6.43
CA PHE A 107 -38.90 6.45 5.49
C PHE A 107 -37.55 5.94 6.01
N GLN A 108 -37.48 5.41 7.24
CA GLN A 108 -36.20 4.98 7.83
C GLN A 108 -35.59 3.80 7.06
N GLU A 109 -36.41 2.82 6.69
CA GLU A 109 -35.93 1.64 5.94
C GLU A 109 -35.47 2.00 4.52
N THR A 110 -36.24 2.84 3.82
CA THR A 110 -35.89 3.29 2.46
C THR A 110 -34.65 4.16 2.47
N SER A 111 -34.53 5.07 3.45
CA SER A 111 -33.33 5.89 3.63
C SER A 111 -32.11 5.05 3.94
N LEU A 112 -32.24 4.01 4.80
CA LEU A 112 -31.16 3.10 5.12
C LEU A 112 -30.70 2.32 3.89
N ALA A 113 -31.65 1.81 3.09
CA ALA A 113 -31.36 1.15 1.82
C ALA A 113 -30.58 2.08 0.88
N VAL A 114 -31.01 3.34 0.72
CA VAL A 114 -30.32 4.33 -0.13
C VAL A 114 -28.89 4.59 0.34
N VAL A 115 -28.68 4.74 1.65
CA VAL A 115 -27.33 4.93 2.22
C VAL A 115 -26.43 3.72 1.93
N LEU A 116 -26.93 2.50 2.17
CA LEU A 116 -26.17 1.27 1.92
C LEU A 116 -25.85 1.08 0.43
N VAL A 117 -26.82 1.32 -0.46
CA VAL A 117 -26.59 1.30 -1.92
C VAL A 117 -25.54 2.33 -2.32
N SER A 118 -25.57 3.54 -1.73
CA SER A 118 -24.61 4.60 -2.02
C SER A 118 -23.19 4.24 -1.58
N ILE A 119 -23.04 3.64 -0.39
CA ILE A 119 -21.76 3.13 0.11
C ILE A 119 -21.21 2.05 -0.83
N MET A 120 -22.06 1.09 -1.19
CA MET A 120 -21.70 0.01 -2.11
C MET A 120 -21.26 0.56 -3.47
N PHE A 121 -22.04 1.47 -4.06
CA PHE A 121 -21.69 2.12 -5.30
C PHE A 121 -20.34 2.85 -5.18
N SER A 122 -20.09 3.58 -4.10
CA SER A 122 -18.84 4.29 -3.87
C SER A 122 -17.64 3.34 -3.83
N VAL A 123 -17.72 2.25 -3.06
CA VAL A 123 -16.65 1.24 -2.93
C VAL A 123 -16.36 0.57 -4.27
N ILE A 124 -17.39 0.08 -4.97
CA ILE A 124 -17.24 -0.59 -6.26
C ILE A 124 -16.55 0.32 -7.25
N SER A 125 -17.06 1.54 -7.35
CA SER A 125 -16.65 2.45 -8.39
C SER A 125 -15.27 3.06 -8.07
N GLY A 126 -14.90 3.21 -6.79
CA GLY A 126 -13.55 3.54 -6.35
C GLY A 126 -12.55 2.41 -6.65
N GLY A 127 -12.93 1.17 -6.37
CA GLY A 127 -12.15 -0.03 -6.73
C GLY A 127 -11.91 -0.12 -8.23
N ALA A 128 -12.97 0.01 -9.03
CA ALA A 128 -12.89 -0.04 -10.50
C ALA A 128 -11.91 1.01 -11.06
N VAL A 129 -11.99 2.24 -10.54
CA VAL A 129 -11.10 3.33 -10.95
C VAL A 129 -9.65 3.04 -10.54
N CYS A 130 -9.43 2.46 -9.36
CA CYS A 130 -8.10 2.04 -8.92
C CYS A 130 -7.51 0.99 -9.87
N GLY A 131 -8.29 0.00 -10.30
CA GLY A 131 -7.81 -1.00 -11.26
C GLY A 131 -7.48 -0.41 -12.64
N ILE A 132 -8.27 0.54 -13.13
CA ILE A 132 -7.98 1.26 -14.38
C ILE A 132 -6.70 2.08 -14.24
N ALA A 133 -6.54 2.83 -13.15
CA ALA A 133 -5.33 3.61 -12.87
C ALA A 133 -4.09 2.71 -12.82
N MET A 134 -4.20 1.56 -12.16
CA MET A 134 -3.16 0.55 -12.04
C MET A 134 -2.74 0.02 -13.41
N LEU A 135 -3.69 -0.41 -14.25
CA LEU A 135 -3.41 -0.92 -15.60
C LEU A 135 -2.78 0.15 -16.49
N LEU A 136 -3.22 1.40 -16.35
CA LEU A 136 -2.63 2.53 -17.04
C LEU A 136 -1.17 2.73 -16.62
N CYS A 137 -0.88 2.73 -15.32
CA CYS A 137 0.50 2.83 -14.80
C CYS A 137 1.35 1.65 -15.28
N ASP A 138 0.87 0.41 -15.12
CA ASP A 138 1.62 -0.80 -15.49
C ASP A 138 1.97 -0.82 -16.99
N SER A 139 0.98 -0.59 -17.85
CA SER A 139 1.18 -0.62 -19.30
C SER A 139 2.12 0.50 -19.78
N THR A 140 2.02 1.70 -19.20
CA THR A 140 2.89 2.82 -19.55
C THR A 140 4.31 2.62 -19.06
N TYR A 141 4.50 2.13 -17.84
CA TYR A 141 5.82 1.88 -17.27
C TYR A 141 6.54 0.75 -18.01
N ILE A 142 5.87 -0.35 -18.34
CA ILE A 142 6.43 -1.43 -19.17
C ILE A 142 6.83 -0.90 -20.54
N THR A 143 5.96 -0.15 -21.20
CA THR A 143 6.26 0.41 -22.53
C THR A 143 7.47 1.34 -22.48
N THR A 144 7.54 2.18 -21.44
CA THR A 144 8.65 3.10 -21.22
C THR A 144 9.96 2.35 -20.96
N SER A 145 9.95 1.34 -20.09
CA SER A 145 11.11 0.49 -19.81
C SER A 145 11.61 -0.22 -21.08
N ASN A 146 10.68 -0.76 -21.90
CA ASN A 146 11.02 -1.39 -23.17
C ASN A 146 11.65 -0.41 -24.17
N ILE A 147 11.18 0.83 -24.25
CA ILE A 147 11.77 1.87 -25.11
C ILE A 147 13.20 2.18 -24.67
N ILE A 148 13.43 2.34 -23.36
CA ILE A 148 14.78 2.57 -22.80
C ILE A 148 15.69 1.38 -23.12
N LYS A 149 15.19 0.17 -22.95
CA LYS A 149 15.90 -1.07 -23.29
C LYS A 149 16.27 -1.14 -24.78
N SER A 150 15.31 -0.92 -25.68
CA SER A 150 15.54 -0.92 -27.13
C SER A 150 16.54 0.16 -27.56
N TYR A 151 16.46 1.35 -26.96
CA TYR A 151 17.43 2.41 -27.19
C TYR A 151 18.82 2.00 -26.72
N ARG A 152 18.96 1.45 -25.50
CA ARG A 152 20.24 0.93 -24.98
C ARG A 152 20.86 -0.08 -25.95
N GLU A 153 20.11 -1.11 -26.33
CA GLU A 153 20.61 -2.19 -27.20
C GLU A 153 21.01 -1.66 -28.58
N SER A 154 20.21 -0.74 -29.15
CA SER A 154 20.52 -0.06 -30.40
C SER A 154 21.79 0.79 -30.31
N LEU A 155 21.95 1.54 -29.22
CA LEU A 155 23.11 2.39 -28.97
C LEU A 155 24.38 1.55 -28.81
N ILE A 156 24.35 0.48 -28.01
CA ILE A 156 25.47 -0.46 -27.87
C ILE A 156 25.87 -1.02 -29.23
N LYS A 157 24.89 -1.48 -30.04
CA LYS A 157 25.17 -2.02 -31.37
C LYS A 157 25.84 -0.97 -32.26
N LYS A 158 25.33 0.26 -32.30
CA LYS A 158 25.90 1.34 -33.11
C LYS A 158 27.32 1.70 -32.66
N LEU A 159 27.55 1.83 -31.35
CA LEU A 159 28.88 2.12 -30.78
C LEU A 159 29.93 1.07 -31.16
N LYS A 160 29.53 -0.20 -31.30
CA LYS A 160 30.42 -1.30 -31.70
C LYS A 160 30.60 -1.50 -33.21
N THR A 161 29.74 -0.90 -34.05
CA THR A 161 29.69 -1.26 -35.49
C THR A 161 29.73 -0.08 -36.45
N GLN A 162 29.43 1.13 -36.00
CA GLN A 162 29.31 2.32 -36.85
C GLN A 162 30.31 3.41 -36.41
N HIS A 163 30.77 4.20 -37.39
CA HIS A 163 31.51 5.42 -37.07
C HIS A 163 30.63 6.42 -36.34
N LEU A 164 31.23 7.10 -35.36
CA LEU A 164 30.53 7.98 -34.44
C LEU A 164 29.79 9.12 -35.16
N SER A 165 30.44 9.72 -36.16
CA SER A 165 29.91 10.85 -36.94
C SER A 165 28.57 10.57 -37.64
N SER A 166 28.22 9.31 -37.92
CA SER A 166 27.00 8.97 -38.66
C SER A 166 25.74 8.98 -37.81
N PHE A 167 25.83 8.79 -36.48
CA PHE A 167 24.64 8.57 -35.64
C PHE A 167 24.54 9.43 -34.39
N ILE A 168 25.64 9.94 -33.82
CA ILE A 168 25.63 10.61 -32.50
C ILE A 168 24.57 11.71 -32.41
N TYR A 169 24.48 12.61 -33.40
CA TYR A 169 23.54 13.73 -33.35
C TYR A 169 22.08 13.26 -33.26
N ASN A 170 21.75 12.20 -34.01
CA ASN A 170 20.42 11.62 -33.97
C ASN A 170 20.15 10.92 -32.62
N ASP A 171 21.12 10.21 -32.08
CA ASP A 171 20.98 9.52 -30.79
C ASP A 171 20.91 10.48 -29.58
N ILE A 172 21.57 11.65 -29.63
CA ILE A 172 21.35 12.74 -28.65
C ILE A 172 19.90 13.23 -28.70
N LYS A 173 19.36 13.45 -29.92
CA LYS A 173 17.97 13.89 -30.10
C LYS A 173 16.97 12.84 -29.59
N ILE A 174 17.24 11.56 -29.85
CA ILE A 174 16.43 10.44 -29.35
C ILE A 174 16.48 10.38 -27.82
N LEU A 175 17.68 10.48 -27.22
CA LEU A 175 17.84 10.48 -25.77
C LEU A 175 17.01 11.59 -25.14
N LYS A 176 17.12 12.83 -25.65
CA LYS A 176 16.33 13.97 -25.17
C LYS A 176 14.82 13.72 -25.25
N ALA A 177 14.36 13.07 -26.32
CA ALA A 177 12.95 12.70 -26.48
C ALA A 177 12.51 11.63 -25.45
N ILE A 178 13.38 10.66 -25.15
CA ILE A 178 13.14 9.66 -24.09
C ILE A 178 13.05 10.35 -22.73
N VAL A 179 14.02 11.18 -22.35
CA VAL A 179 14.01 11.89 -21.06
C VAL A 179 12.74 12.70 -20.88
N SER A 180 12.41 13.54 -21.86
CA SER A 180 11.21 14.37 -21.82
C SER A 180 9.93 13.53 -21.76
N SER A 181 9.90 12.36 -22.42
CA SER A 181 8.75 11.45 -22.33
C SER A 181 8.63 10.80 -20.95
N VAL A 182 9.74 10.42 -20.32
CA VAL A 182 9.72 9.83 -18.97
C VAL A 182 9.25 10.85 -17.93
N GLU A 183 9.79 12.07 -17.98
CA GLU A 183 9.37 13.16 -17.09
C GLU A 183 7.89 13.49 -17.24
N ALA A 184 7.40 13.59 -18.47
CA ALA A 184 5.99 13.90 -18.71
C ALA A 184 5.06 12.75 -18.26
N ILE A 185 5.50 11.49 -18.38
CA ILE A 185 4.73 10.33 -17.87
C ILE A 185 4.68 10.36 -16.35
N ASP A 186 5.82 10.60 -15.69
CA ASP A 186 5.87 10.70 -14.23
C ASP A 186 4.95 11.83 -13.74
N GLU A 187 5.02 13.02 -14.33
CA GLU A 187 4.15 14.15 -13.96
C GLU A 187 2.65 13.86 -14.18
N ALA A 188 2.32 13.09 -15.21
CA ALA A 188 0.93 12.74 -15.51
C ALA A 188 0.37 11.63 -14.59
N LEU A 189 1.21 10.69 -14.13
CA LEU A 189 0.77 9.48 -13.45
C LEU A 189 1.21 9.36 -11.99
N ASN A 190 2.14 10.20 -11.50
CA ASN A 190 2.69 10.08 -10.14
C ASN A 190 1.60 10.09 -9.05
N ALA A 191 0.60 10.97 -9.15
CA ALA A 191 -0.51 11.06 -8.20
C ALA A 191 -1.43 9.84 -8.30
N CYS A 192 -1.62 9.30 -9.51
CA CYS A 192 -2.37 8.06 -9.70
C CYS A 192 -1.65 6.89 -9.03
N ALA A 193 -0.34 6.77 -9.23
CA ALA A 193 0.48 5.75 -8.59
C ALA A 193 0.41 5.86 -7.06
N LEU A 194 0.62 7.05 -6.49
CA LEU A 194 0.53 7.29 -5.04
C LEU A 194 -0.80 6.82 -4.46
N LEU A 195 -1.92 7.28 -5.04
CA LEU A 195 -3.26 6.95 -4.53
C LEU A 195 -3.57 5.45 -4.70
N SER A 196 -3.12 4.82 -5.79
CA SER A 196 -3.22 3.37 -5.96
C SER A 196 -2.43 2.62 -4.89
N TYR A 197 -1.19 3.03 -4.60
CA TYR A 197 -0.40 2.44 -3.51
C TYR A 197 -1.10 2.59 -2.16
N CYS A 198 -1.64 3.77 -1.83
CA CYS A 198 -2.41 3.98 -0.60
C CYS A 198 -3.60 3.01 -0.50
N ILE A 199 -4.35 2.83 -1.59
CA ILE A 199 -5.48 1.89 -1.64
C ILE A 199 -5.00 0.45 -1.39
N PHE A 200 -3.94 0.01 -2.06
CA PHE A 200 -3.41 -1.35 -1.87
C PHE A 200 -2.95 -1.60 -0.43
N VAL A 201 -2.25 -0.64 0.18
CA VAL A 201 -1.84 -0.72 1.60
C VAL A 201 -3.06 -0.83 2.51
N CYS A 202 -4.06 0.04 2.31
CA CYS A 202 -5.27 0.03 3.14
C CYS A 202 -6.02 -1.30 3.02
N LEU A 203 -6.15 -1.86 1.80
CA LEU A 203 -6.78 -3.16 1.58
C LEU A 203 -6.03 -4.29 2.30
N ILE A 204 -4.69 -4.29 2.24
CA ILE A 204 -3.86 -5.25 2.97
C ILE A 204 -4.08 -5.13 4.49
N PHE A 205 -4.12 -3.91 5.03
CA PHE A 205 -4.34 -3.67 6.45
C PHE A 205 -5.76 -4.05 6.88
N ILE A 206 -6.78 -3.81 6.05
CA ILE A 206 -8.15 -4.30 6.28
C ILE A 206 -8.12 -5.82 6.40
N THR A 207 -7.49 -6.54 5.46
CA THR A 207 -7.41 -8.00 5.51
C THR A 207 -6.81 -8.48 6.83
N ILE A 208 -5.67 -7.93 7.25
CA ILE A 208 -5.00 -8.34 8.49
C ILE A 208 -5.89 -8.06 9.70
N SER A 209 -6.54 -6.90 9.73
CA SER A 209 -7.41 -6.49 10.83
C SER A 209 -8.63 -7.41 10.94
N VAL A 210 -9.25 -7.76 9.82
CA VAL A 210 -10.38 -8.69 9.78
C VAL A 210 -9.94 -10.11 10.18
N ALA A 211 -8.78 -10.58 9.69
CA ALA A 211 -8.23 -11.89 10.03
C ALA A 211 -7.88 -12.05 11.52
N LEU A 212 -7.43 -10.96 12.17
CA LEU A 212 -7.11 -10.94 13.60
C LEU A 212 -8.34 -10.66 14.48
N SER A 213 -9.44 -10.19 13.91
CA SER A 213 -10.64 -9.87 14.69
C SER A 213 -11.31 -11.13 15.25
N LYS A 214 -11.88 -10.98 16.45
CA LYS A 214 -12.65 -12.04 17.12
C LYS A 214 -14.16 -11.80 17.06
N GLU A 215 -14.60 -10.77 16.35
CA GLU A 215 -16.03 -10.51 16.19
C GLU A 215 -16.68 -11.58 15.30
N SER A 216 -17.91 -11.97 15.65
CA SER A 216 -18.68 -12.97 14.91
C SER A 216 -18.95 -12.54 13.47
N ILE A 217 -19.14 -11.23 13.25
CA ILE A 217 -19.43 -10.62 11.93
C ILE A 217 -18.33 -10.96 10.92
N PHE A 218 -17.08 -10.97 11.36
CA PHE A 218 -15.92 -11.17 10.49
C PHE A 218 -15.55 -12.64 10.27
N ARG A 219 -16.20 -13.57 10.98
CA ARG A 219 -15.88 -15.01 10.96
C ARG A 219 -16.80 -15.84 10.06
N THR A 220 -17.72 -15.22 9.35
CA THR A 220 -18.54 -15.92 8.34
C THR A 220 -17.64 -16.41 7.20
N GLU A 221 -17.84 -17.64 6.73
CA GLU A 221 -17.08 -18.27 5.62
C GLU A 221 -16.98 -17.36 4.38
N VAL A 222 -18.07 -16.65 4.06
CA VAL A 222 -18.14 -15.71 2.94
C VAL A 222 -17.17 -14.53 3.15
N VAL A 223 -17.09 -13.99 4.37
CA VAL A 223 -16.21 -12.85 4.70
C VAL A 223 -14.74 -13.30 4.67
N ILE A 224 -14.44 -14.50 5.17
CA ILE A 224 -13.07 -15.05 5.14
C ILE A 224 -12.61 -15.24 3.70
N CYS A 225 -13.43 -15.84 2.84
CA CYS A 225 -13.13 -16.00 1.42
C CYS A 225 -12.93 -14.64 0.72
N PHE A 226 -13.80 -13.67 1.01
CA PHE A 226 -13.71 -12.31 0.48
C PHE A 226 -12.40 -11.62 0.87
N VAL A 227 -12.02 -11.70 2.14
CA VAL A 227 -10.80 -11.12 2.69
C VAL A 227 -9.56 -11.74 2.05
N ALA A 228 -9.56 -13.06 1.84
CA ALA A 228 -8.47 -13.77 1.17
C ALA A 228 -8.30 -13.35 -0.29
N ILE A 229 -9.40 -13.26 -1.06
CA ILE A 229 -9.37 -12.82 -2.47
C ILE A 229 -8.86 -11.37 -2.58
N ASN A 230 -9.32 -10.48 -1.69
CA ASN A 230 -8.86 -9.09 -1.65
C ASN A 230 -7.37 -8.99 -1.33
N PHE A 231 -6.86 -9.80 -0.41
CA PHE A 231 -5.44 -9.82 -0.08
C PHE A 231 -4.59 -10.25 -1.27
N ILE A 232 -4.96 -11.36 -1.92
CA ILE A 232 -4.24 -11.87 -3.10
C ILE A 232 -4.27 -10.84 -4.22
N THR A 233 -5.43 -10.23 -4.47
CA THR A 233 -5.59 -9.24 -5.54
C THR A 233 -4.80 -7.97 -5.24
N SER A 234 -4.92 -7.40 -4.05
CA SER A 234 -4.18 -6.19 -3.65
C SER A 234 -2.66 -6.40 -3.66
N LEU A 235 -2.17 -7.55 -3.18
CA LEU A 235 -0.76 -7.91 -3.24
C LEU A 235 -0.26 -8.06 -4.68
N ASN A 236 -1.04 -8.69 -5.55
CA ASN A 236 -0.69 -8.84 -6.96
C ASN A 236 -0.67 -7.47 -7.67
N MET A 237 -1.67 -6.61 -7.44
CA MET A 237 -1.70 -5.25 -8.01
C MET A 237 -0.50 -4.41 -7.55
N PHE A 238 -0.17 -4.50 -6.27
CA PHE A 238 1.01 -3.84 -5.70
C PHE A 238 2.29 -4.33 -6.39
N TYR A 239 2.45 -5.65 -6.53
CA TYR A 239 3.61 -6.26 -7.19
C TYR A 239 3.74 -5.83 -8.65
N MET A 240 2.64 -5.85 -9.41
CA MET A 240 2.63 -5.47 -10.83
C MET A 240 3.13 -4.04 -11.04
N VAL A 241 2.52 -3.05 -10.37
CA VAL A 241 2.96 -1.63 -10.51
C VAL A 241 4.38 -1.41 -10.02
N THR A 242 4.79 -2.11 -8.96
CA THR A 242 6.16 -1.98 -8.43
C THR A 242 7.18 -2.50 -9.43
N THR A 243 6.93 -3.66 -10.04
CA THR A 243 7.86 -4.28 -10.98
C THR A 243 7.93 -3.56 -12.32
N SER A 244 6.80 -3.05 -12.82
CA SER A 244 6.79 -2.25 -14.04
C SER A 244 7.46 -0.89 -13.82
N GLY A 245 7.18 -0.22 -12.71
CA GLY A 245 7.84 1.04 -12.34
C GLY A 245 9.35 0.89 -12.14
N SER A 246 9.78 -0.17 -11.42
CA SER A 246 11.21 -0.42 -11.19
C SER A 246 11.97 -0.75 -12.48
N GLY A 247 11.28 -1.35 -13.46
CA GLY A 247 11.86 -1.62 -14.78
C GLY A 247 12.34 -0.36 -15.50
N VAL A 248 11.72 0.79 -15.30
CA VAL A 248 12.19 2.07 -15.86
C VAL A 248 13.52 2.47 -15.23
N TYR A 249 13.59 2.41 -13.89
CA TYR A 249 14.78 2.77 -13.13
C TYR A 249 15.96 1.83 -13.41
N GLU A 250 15.73 0.51 -13.37
CA GLU A 250 16.74 -0.51 -13.64
C GLU A 250 17.34 -0.39 -15.05
N GLU A 251 16.50 -0.16 -16.06
CA GLU A 251 16.98 0.02 -17.43
C GLU A 251 17.72 1.35 -17.62
N GLY A 252 17.33 2.40 -16.89
CA GLY A 252 18.06 3.66 -16.81
C GLY A 252 19.45 3.51 -16.18
N GLU A 253 19.56 2.76 -15.09
CA GLU A 253 20.86 2.50 -14.44
C GLU A 253 21.79 1.65 -15.33
N LYS A 254 21.24 0.70 -16.08
CA LYS A 254 22.01 -0.04 -17.10
C LYS A 254 22.45 0.86 -18.25
N LEU A 255 21.61 1.80 -18.70
CA LEU A 255 21.96 2.78 -19.73
C LEU A 255 23.18 3.63 -19.32
N LYS A 256 23.29 4.01 -18.04
CA LYS A 256 24.45 4.75 -17.50
C LYS A 256 25.78 3.99 -17.59
N LYS A 257 25.74 2.66 -17.68
CA LYS A 257 26.94 1.79 -17.70
C LYS A 257 27.52 1.57 -19.10
N ILE A 258 26.83 1.98 -20.16
CA ILE A 258 27.27 1.76 -21.56
C ILE A 258 28.68 2.31 -21.82
N GLY A 259 28.99 3.50 -21.28
CA GLY A 259 30.30 4.13 -21.49
C GLY A 259 31.45 3.27 -20.97
N PHE A 260 31.23 2.49 -19.92
CA PHE A 260 32.20 1.52 -19.42
C PHE A 260 32.20 0.24 -20.26
N GLU A 261 31.02 -0.28 -20.59
CA GLU A 261 30.86 -1.54 -21.34
C GLU A 261 31.45 -1.48 -22.76
N CYS A 262 31.38 -0.33 -23.43
CA CYS A 262 31.81 -0.17 -24.83
C CYS A 262 33.16 0.55 -24.98
N ALA A 263 33.86 0.89 -23.88
CA ALA A 263 35.04 1.75 -23.93
C ALA A 263 36.11 1.24 -24.90
N GLY A 264 36.52 -0.03 -24.78
CA GLY A 264 37.60 -0.59 -25.60
C GLY A 264 37.28 -0.64 -27.09
N GLU A 265 36.05 -1.03 -27.45
CA GLU A 265 35.62 -1.20 -28.84
C GLU A 265 35.49 0.13 -29.57
N VAL A 266 34.98 1.16 -28.88
CA VAL A 266 34.79 2.50 -29.44
C VAL A 266 36.13 3.19 -29.75
N PHE A 267 37.14 3.00 -28.89
CA PHE A 267 38.49 3.55 -29.13
C PHE A 267 39.15 2.97 -30.38
N VAL A 268 39.00 1.67 -30.62
CA VAL A 268 39.60 0.98 -31.78
C VAL A 268 38.95 1.43 -33.10
N LEU A 269 37.63 1.63 -33.12
CA LEU A 269 36.89 1.98 -34.35
C LEU A 269 37.04 3.45 -34.79
N ASN A 270 37.38 4.36 -33.87
CA ASN A 270 37.28 5.80 -34.11
C ASN A 270 38.55 6.60 -33.78
N GLU A 271 39.73 5.97 -33.75
CA GLU A 271 41.02 6.56 -33.35
C GLU A 271 41.34 7.96 -33.95
N LYS A 272 40.77 8.29 -35.13
CA LYS A 272 40.97 9.57 -35.84
C LYS A 272 39.73 10.49 -35.91
N ASP A 273 38.60 10.09 -35.32
CA ASP A 273 37.34 10.81 -35.45
C ASP A 273 37.25 11.98 -34.46
N LYS A 274 37.06 13.21 -34.97
CA LYS A 274 36.86 14.41 -34.13
C LYS A 274 35.56 14.34 -33.30
N SER A 275 34.72 13.36 -33.58
CA SER A 275 33.43 13.12 -32.93
C SER A 275 33.53 12.63 -31.48
N PHE A 276 34.73 12.33 -30.95
CA PHE A 276 34.92 11.92 -29.55
C PHE A 276 34.33 12.93 -28.54
N LEU A 277 34.43 14.23 -28.80
CA LEU A 277 33.82 15.24 -27.92
C LEU A 277 32.30 15.07 -27.84
N ALA A 278 31.65 14.80 -28.98
CA ALA A 278 30.21 14.58 -29.04
C ALA A 278 29.79 13.26 -28.35
N LEU A 279 30.65 12.24 -28.38
CA LEU A 279 30.47 11.02 -27.58
C LEU A 279 30.58 11.29 -26.09
N PHE A 280 31.61 12.02 -25.64
CA PHE A 280 31.75 12.38 -24.23
C PHE A 280 30.53 13.17 -23.75
N LEU A 281 30.05 14.13 -24.55
CA LEU A 281 28.80 14.86 -24.26
C LEU A 281 27.59 13.92 -24.18
N LEU A 282 27.46 12.95 -25.09
CA LEU A 282 26.37 11.97 -25.03
C LEU A 282 26.46 11.09 -23.77
N LEU A 283 27.65 10.57 -23.44
CA LEU A 283 27.85 9.72 -22.27
C LEU A 283 27.68 10.48 -20.95
N ASP A 284 28.12 11.74 -20.90
CA ASP A 284 27.93 12.61 -19.74
C ASP A 284 26.45 12.95 -19.56
N ASN A 285 25.76 13.30 -20.65
CA ASN A 285 24.31 13.48 -20.63
C ASN A 285 23.62 12.21 -20.12
N ILE A 286 23.94 11.02 -20.66
CA ILE A 286 23.39 9.73 -20.20
C ILE A 286 23.59 9.52 -18.70
N LYS A 287 24.78 9.81 -18.16
CA LYS A 287 25.07 9.68 -16.73
C LYS A 287 24.23 10.63 -15.88
N SER A 288 23.99 11.84 -16.37
CA SER A 288 23.20 12.86 -15.68
C SER A 288 21.68 12.61 -15.69
N VAL A 289 21.18 11.79 -16.63
CA VAL A 289 19.74 11.56 -16.75
C VAL A 289 19.20 10.78 -15.56
N ASN A 290 18.08 11.26 -15.00
CA ASN A 290 17.33 10.58 -13.96
C ASN A 290 16.07 9.91 -14.52
N LEU A 291 16.21 8.69 -15.06
CA LEU A 291 15.08 7.91 -15.56
C LEU A 291 14.44 7.14 -14.41
N LYS A 292 13.34 7.66 -13.86
CA LYS A 292 12.62 7.02 -12.76
C LYS A 292 11.14 7.38 -12.78
N MET A 293 10.33 6.53 -12.15
CA MET A 293 8.92 6.79 -11.88
C MET A 293 8.71 6.98 -10.37
N THR A 294 7.78 7.84 -10.00
CA THR A 294 7.55 8.24 -8.61
C THR A 294 6.09 8.06 -8.17
N GLY A 295 5.89 7.82 -6.88
CA GLY A 295 4.59 7.93 -6.24
C GLY A 295 4.39 9.34 -5.71
N GLY A 296 3.68 10.19 -6.46
CA GLY A 296 3.35 11.57 -6.10
C GLY A 296 4.57 12.47 -5.83
N GLY A 297 5.73 12.15 -6.43
CA GLY A 297 6.99 12.82 -6.14
C GLY A 297 7.60 12.52 -4.75
N MET A 298 6.94 11.70 -3.93
CA MET A 298 7.35 11.42 -2.54
C MET A 298 8.38 10.30 -2.46
N PHE A 299 8.25 9.27 -3.31
CA PHE A 299 9.14 8.11 -3.33
C PHE A 299 9.36 7.62 -4.75
N VAL A 300 10.50 6.98 -4.98
CA VAL A 300 10.83 6.35 -6.26
C VAL A 300 10.28 4.93 -6.28
N ILE A 301 9.61 4.54 -7.37
CA ILE A 301 9.03 3.21 -7.51
C ILE A 301 10.14 2.19 -7.81
N GLU A 302 10.67 1.57 -6.76
CA GLU A 302 11.72 0.55 -6.82
C GLU A 302 11.27 -0.76 -6.16
N ARG A 303 11.94 -1.88 -6.48
CA ARG A 303 11.64 -3.19 -5.86
C ARG A 303 11.82 -3.20 -4.34
N THR A 304 12.66 -2.31 -3.81
CA THR A 304 12.91 -2.13 -2.37
C THR A 304 11.65 -1.74 -1.58
N ILE A 305 10.67 -1.11 -2.23
CA ILE A 305 9.37 -0.79 -1.64
C ILE A 305 8.63 -2.06 -1.20
N PHE A 306 8.81 -3.19 -1.90
CA PHE A 306 8.19 -4.45 -1.51
C PHE A 306 8.67 -4.89 -0.12
N LEU A 307 9.98 -4.82 0.13
CA LEU A 307 10.54 -5.17 1.43
C LEU A 307 10.04 -4.23 2.54
N THR A 308 9.96 -2.93 2.24
CA THR A 308 9.42 -1.93 3.18
C THR A 308 7.96 -2.21 3.52
N MET A 309 7.15 -2.54 2.51
CA MET A 309 5.76 -2.93 2.68
C MET A 309 5.62 -4.23 3.48
N THR A 310 6.38 -5.27 3.15
CA THR A 310 6.38 -6.53 3.92
C THR A 310 6.72 -6.29 5.38
N ASN A 311 7.75 -5.49 5.66
CA ASN A 311 8.12 -5.13 7.02
C ASN A 311 7.00 -4.37 7.73
N ALA A 312 6.36 -3.41 7.07
CA ALA A 312 5.24 -2.65 7.63
C ALA A 312 4.04 -3.55 7.93
N VAL A 313 3.70 -4.46 7.02
CA VAL A 313 2.61 -5.45 7.16
C VAL A 313 2.86 -6.40 8.32
N VAL A 314 4.07 -6.97 8.42
CA VAL A 314 4.44 -7.86 9.52
C VAL A 314 4.42 -7.10 10.85
N THR A 315 5.01 -5.90 10.89
CA THR A 315 5.03 -5.05 12.09
C THR A 315 3.62 -4.71 12.53
N TYR A 316 2.75 -4.32 11.59
CA TYR A 316 1.35 -4.02 11.85
C TYR A 316 0.59 -5.22 12.41
N GLY A 317 0.74 -6.40 11.78
CA GLY A 317 0.10 -7.64 12.24
C GLY A 317 0.58 -8.06 13.63
N VAL A 318 1.89 -7.96 13.91
CA VAL A 318 2.46 -8.25 15.23
C VAL A 318 1.92 -7.28 16.28
N ILE A 319 1.89 -5.98 15.97
CA ILE A 319 1.34 -4.96 16.88
C ILE A 319 -0.12 -5.28 17.17
N LEU A 320 -0.96 -5.49 16.14
CA LEU A 320 -2.38 -5.81 16.35
C LEU A 320 -2.59 -7.09 17.16
N TYR A 321 -1.79 -8.13 16.92
CA TYR A 321 -1.91 -9.39 17.64
C TYR A 321 -1.51 -9.24 19.11
N GLN A 322 -0.45 -8.48 19.40
CA GLN A 322 0.05 -8.27 20.76
C GLN A 322 -0.74 -7.20 21.53
N PHE A 323 -1.41 -6.28 20.84
CA PHE A 323 -2.16 -5.19 21.46
C PHE A 323 -3.48 -5.70 22.05
N SER A 324 -3.40 -6.25 23.26
CA SER A 324 -4.53 -6.77 24.02
C SER A 324 -4.66 -6.03 25.35
N ALA A 325 -5.89 -5.71 25.74
CA ALA A 325 -6.20 -5.29 27.10
C ALA A 325 -7.28 -6.18 27.68
N ILE A 326 -7.12 -6.47 28.98
CA ILE A 326 -8.06 -7.28 29.75
C ILE A 326 -8.59 -6.36 30.86
N PRO A 327 -9.91 -6.17 30.96
CA PRO A 327 -10.48 -5.38 32.04
C PRO A 327 -10.25 -6.11 33.37
N VAL A 328 -9.79 -5.38 34.38
CA VAL A 328 -9.53 -5.91 35.72
C VAL A 328 -10.50 -5.23 36.69
N PRO A 329 -11.29 -5.97 37.48
CA PRO A 329 -12.32 -5.40 38.33
C PRO A 329 -11.75 -4.58 39.51
N ASP A 330 -10.54 -4.91 39.95
CA ASP A 330 -9.83 -4.25 41.04
C ASP A 330 -8.31 -4.34 40.84
N ILE A 331 -7.55 -3.60 41.65
CA ILE A 331 -6.07 -3.55 41.57
C ILE A 331 -5.44 -4.48 42.62
N GLN A 332 -6.18 -5.46 43.16
CA GLN A 332 -5.60 -6.38 44.15
C GLN A 332 -4.57 -7.29 43.50
N ALA A 333 -3.51 -7.61 44.25
CA ALA A 333 -2.41 -8.45 43.77
C ALA A 333 -2.89 -9.81 43.23
N VAL A 334 -3.87 -10.43 43.91
CA VAL A 334 -4.46 -11.73 43.51
C VAL A 334 -5.18 -11.62 42.16
N THR A 335 -6.02 -10.59 42.00
CA THR A 335 -6.77 -10.34 40.78
C THR A 335 -5.83 -10.08 39.60
N VAL A 336 -4.79 -9.27 39.82
CA VAL A 336 -3.78 -8.95 38.80
C VAL A 336 -2.95 -10.17 38.44
N ALA A 337 -2.47 -10.95 39.42
CA ALA A 337 -1.72 -12.18 39.19
C ALA A 337 -2.56 -13.21 38.41
N SER A 338 -3.80 -13.44 38.82
CA SER A 338 -4.75 -14.31 38.12
C SER A 338 -5.00 -13.84 36.70
N THR A 339 -5.19 -12.53 36.48
CA THR A 339 -5.39 -11.96 35.15
C THR A 339 -4.15 -12.13 34.26
N VAL A 340 -2.94 -11.96 34.81
CA VAL A 340 -1.71 -12.19 34.07
C VAL A 340 -1.57 -13.67 33.68
N CYS A 341 -1.82 -14.61 34.59
CA CYS A 341 -1.75 -16.04 34.30
C CYS A 341 -2.81 -16.49 33.29
N ASN A 342 -4.09 -16.27 33.63
CA ASN A 342 -5.23 -16.77 32.88
C ASN A 342 -5.48 -15.98 31.59
N GLY A 343 -5.01 -14.73 31.55
CA GLY A 343 -5.20 -13.82 30.43
C GLY A 343 -4.00 -13.75 29.51
N TRP A 344 -2.83 -13.32 30.02
CA TRP A 344 -1.66 -13.06 29.20
C TRP A 344 -0.84 -14.33 28.94
N ILE A 345 -0.43 -15.02 30.01
CA ILE A 345 0.50 -16.16 29.92
C ILE A 345 -0.15 -17.34 29.22
N SER A 346 -1.43 -17.60 29.48
CA SER A 346 -2.21 -18.63 28.78
C SER A 346 -2.29 -18.40 27.26
N ARG A 347 -2.25 -17.14 26.81
CA ARG A 347 -2.40 -16.76 25.38
C ARG A 347 -1.08 -16.61 24.66
N PHE A 348 -0.10 -15.97 25.28
CA PHE A 348 1.16 -15.58 24.63
C PHE A 348 2.36 -16.36 25.14
N GLY A 349 2.18 -17.23 26.14
CA GLY A 349 3.26 -17.91 26.83
C GLY A 349 3.95 -17.03 27.89
N LYS A 350 4.94 -17.61 28.57
CA LYS A 350 5.70 -16.90 29.60
C LYS A 350 6.69 -15.92 28.96
N PRO A 351 6.70 -14.64 29.35
CA PRO A 351 7.72 -13.70 28.90
C PRO A 351 9.06 -13.96 29.60
N SER A 352 10.18 -13.71 28.92
CA SER A 352 11.51 -13.79 29.55
C SER A 352 11.76 -12.64 30.54
N VAL A 353 11.18 -11.47 30.27
CA VAL A 353 11.29 -10.26 31.09
C VAL A 353 9.93 -9.57 31.16
N VAL A 354 9.52 -9.17 32.37
CA VAL A 354 8.36 -8.28 32.56
C VAL A 354 8.84 -6.96 33.13
N ILE A 355 8.44 -5.87 32.49
CA ILE A 355 8.69 -4.51 32.97
C ILE A 355 7.40 -4.00 33.62
N THR A 356 7.43 -3.73 34.92
CA THR A 356 6.28 -3.19 35.67
C THR A 356 6.57 -1.82 36.26
N TYR A 357 5.51 -1.05 36.51
CA TYR A 357 5.56 0.06 37.46
C TYR A 357 5.74 -0.45 38.89
N GLN A 358 6.08 0.46 39.80
CA GLN A 358 6.23 0.20 41.24
C GLN A 358 4.87 0.19 41.98
N GLY A 359 3.80 -0.25 41.32
CA GLY A 359 2.49 -0.38 41.95
C GLY A 359 2.46 -1.53 42.96
N SER A 360 1.70 -1.38 44.05
CA SER A 360 1.63 -2.36 45.15
C SER A 360 1.23 -3.76 44.69
N GLN A 361 0.41 -3.87 43.64
CA GLN A 361 0.03 -5.12 43.02
C GLN A 361 1.22 -5.89 42.41
N PHE A 362 2.18 -5.19 41.81
CA PHE A 362 3.35 -5.77 41.16
C PHE A 362 4.52 -5.95 42.13
N GLU A 363 4.57 -5.16 43.21
CA GLU A 363 5.56 -5.31 44.30
C GLU A 363 5.13 -6.31 45.38
N SER A 364 3.96 -6.94 45.24
CA SER A 364 3.48 -7.95 46.19
C SER A 364 4.37 -9.21 46.20
N ASN A 365 4.41 -9.89 47.35
CA ASN A 365 5.07 -11.21 47.47
C ASN A 365 4.47 -12.21 46.47
N LEU A 366 3.15 -12.16 46.27
CA LEU A 366 2.46 -13.02 45.31
C LEU A 366 3.00 -12.86 43.89
N PHE A 367 3.17 -11.62 43.41
CA PHE A 367 3.70 -11.38 42.07
C PHE A 367 5.18 -11.74 41.94
N THR A 368 5.94 -11.61 43.04
CA THR A 368 7.35 -12.01 43.12
C THR A 368 7.50 -13.54 43.03
N GLU A 369 6.73 -14.29 43.82
CA GLU A 369 6.70 -15.75 43.78
C GLU A 369 6.21 -16.26 42.42
N LEU A 370 5.18 -15.62 41.86
CA LEU A 370 4.70 -15.95 40.52
C LEU A 370 5.80 -15.78 39.46
N ALA A 371 6.52 -14.67 39.50
CA ALA A 371 7.63 -14.42 38.57
C ALA A 371 8.76 -15.43 38.77
N HIS A 372 9.06 -15.82 40.01
CA HIS A 372 10.06 -16.85 40.32
C HIS A 372 9.65 -18.22 39.77
N LEU A 373 8.42 -18.67 40.04
CA LEU A 373 7.88 -19.95 39.57
C LEU A 373 7.86 -20.08 38.04
N LEU A 374 7.61 -18.98 37.34
CA LEU A 374 7.58 -18.93 35.88
C LEU A 374 8.93 -18.55 35.26
N GLU A 375 9.96 -18.36 36.07
CA GLU A 375 11.30 -17.92 35.68
C GLU A 375 11.28 -16.63 34.84
N ILE A 376 10.41 -15.69 35.23
CA ILE A 376 10.23 -14.40 34.59
C ILE A 376 11.16 -13.39 35.28
N LYS A 377 12.06 -12.77 34.52
CA LYS A 377 12.90 -11.70 35.08
C LYS A 377 12.10 -10.41 35.24
N ARG A 378 11.94 -9.94 36.47
CA ARG A 378 11.21 -8.69 36.75
C ARG A 378 12.15 -7.48 36.62
N LYS A 379 11.73 -6.47 35.87
CA LYS A 379 12.36 -5.15 35.79
C LYS A 379 11.36 -4.09 36.23
N ARG A 380 11.82 -3.10 36.98
CA ARG A 380 11.01 -1.98 37.48
C ARG A 380 11.30 -0.74 36.65
N THR A 381 10.28 0.03 36.32
CA THR A 381 10.50 1.40 35.84
C THR A 381 11.07 2.25 36.97
N THR A 382 11.97 3.19 36.65
CA THR A 382 12.44 4.20 37.61
C THR A 382 11.25 5.03 38.07
N ALA A 383 11.14 5.24 39.39
CA ALA A 383 10.19 6.19 39.96
C ALA A 383 10.40 7.57 39.29
N ASP A 384 9.30 8.23 38.92
CA ASP A 384 9.27 9.59 38.38
C ASP A 384 9.96 9.85 37.02
N ASN A 385 10.25 8.81 36.21
CA ASN A 385 10.66 9.00 34.82
C ASN A 385 9.59 8.50 33.81
N PRO A 386 8.62 9.36 33.42
CA PRO A 386 7.57 9.01 32.46
C PRO A 386 8.10 8.63 31.06
N ALA A 387 9.37 8.95 30.73
CA ALA A 387 9.97 8.56 29.46
C ALA A 387 10.27 7.05 29.38
N CYS A 388 10.57 6.40 30.52
CA CYS A 388 10.94 4.98 30.57
C CYS A 388 9.80 4.04 30.14
N ASN A 389 8.55 4.50 30.21
CA ASN A 389 7.38 3.76 29.75
C ASN A 389 6.49 4.58 28.79
N GLY A 390 7.08 5.57 28.10
CA GLY A 390 6.35 6.54 27.29
C GLY A 390 5.54 5.91 26.15
N PHE A 391 5.90 4.71 25.69
CA PHE A 391 5.09 3.95 24.73
C PHE A 391 3.76 3.50 25.34
N VAL A 392 3.80 2.82 26.49
CA VAL A 392 2.60 2.32 27.19
C VAL A 392 1.70 3.50 27.61
N GLU A 393 2.27 4.59 28.11
CA GLU A 393 1.50 5.80 28.48
C GLU A 393 0.82 6.47 27.28
N ARG A 394 1.51 6.57 26.13
CA ARG A 394 0.89 7.07 24.89
C ARG A 394 -0.24 6.16 24.44
N CYS A 395 -0.03 4.84 24.49
CA CYS A 395 -1.07 3.87 24.18
C CYS A 395 -2.29 3.99 25.11
N HIS A 396 -2.06 4.11 26.43
CA HIS A 396 -3.13 4.32 27.41
C HIS A 396 -3.90 5.60 27.16
N ARG A 397 -3.21 6.71 26.84
CA ARG A 397 -3.86 7.99 26.52
C ARG A 397 -4.75 7.86 25.29
N THR A 398 -4.22 7.30 24.20
CA THR A 398 -4.99 7.08 22.96
C THR A 398 -6.19 6.16 23.21
N LEU A 399 -6.01 5.07 23.96
CA LEU A 399 -7.09 4.16 24.32
C LEU A 399 -8.18 4.84 25.16
N LYS A 400 -7.81 5.64 26.16
CA LYS A 400 -8.76 6.42 26.95
C LYS A 400 -9.57 7.36 26.07
N THR A 401 -8.90 8.10 25.16
CA THR A 401 -9.60 8.98 24.22
C THR A 401 -10.59 8.20 23.35
N ILE A 402 -10.18 7.06 22.79
CA ILE A 402 -11.04 6.23 21.95
C ILE A 402 -12.27 5.74 22.72
N ILE A 403 -12.07 5.21 23.93
CA ILE A 403 -13.17 4.69 24.78
C ILE A 403 -14.11 5.83 25.17
N THR A 404 -13.60 6.98 25.61
CA THR A 404 -14.43 8.13 25.97
C THR A 404 -15.22 8.67 24.78
N CYS A 405 -14.64 8.70 23.58
CA CYS A 405 -15.37 9.07 22.36
C CYS A 405 -16.48 8.06 22.02
N HIS A 406 -16.25 6.76 22.28
CA HIS A 406 -17.26 5.73 22.08
C HIS A 406 -18.39 5.82 23.11
N ASP A 407 -18.09 5.97 24.40
CA ASP A 407 -19.07 6.04 25.49
C ASP A 407 -19.91 7.33 25.48
N ASN A 408 -19.39 8.41 24.88
CA ASN A 408 -20.10 9.67 24.69
C ASN A 408 -21.02 9.67 23.44
N MET A 409 -21.04 8.59 22.64
CA MET A 409 -22.16 8.38 21.73
C MET A 409 -23.40 8.07 22.57
N PRO A 410 -24.55 8.70 22.31
CA PRO A 410 -25.74 8.55 23.17
C PRO A 410 -26.09 7.07 23.32
N ASN A 411 -25.93 6.56 24.55
CA ASN A 411 -26.33 5.21 24.93
C ASN A 411 -27.85 5.10 24.83
N THR A 412 -28.36 4.58 23.72
CA THR A 412 -29.71 4.02 23.64
C THR A 412 -29.74 2.73 24.46
N GLN A 413 -30.41 2.76 25.61
CA GLN A 413 -30.94 1.55 26.27
C GLN A 413 -32.11 0.99 25.46
#